data_AF-A0A3B9VED7-F1
#
_entry.id   AF-A0A3B9VED7-F1
#
_cell.length_a   1.000
_cell.length_b   1.000
_cell.length_c   1.000
_cell.angle_alpha   90.00
_cell.angle_beta   90.00
_cell.angle_gamma   90.00
#
_symmetry.space_group_name_H-M   'P 1'
#
loop_
_entity.id
_entity.type
_entity.pdbx_description
1 polymer ?
#
loop_
_entity_poly.entity_id
_entity_poly.type
_entity_poly.pdbx_seq_one_letter_code
_entity_poly.pdbx_strand_id
1 'polypeptide(L)'
;MVTANVTDTTITSTSATSTTSGTSKDKNQAIADFDTFLQLLTAQLANQDPLNPQDGTEFTSQLAQFSSLEQQINTNEYLEALVKAQPDTKQTEAMSYIGKEILVPGNKFALKETGNIEFSYDSNQPLESVKVTVYDSSGEKVHDFNAQAEEGIHEVLWDGRDAEGNRLPSDIYSIKVEGQSIKADGSTSTTPLTSYFYAEAEKVTKLGSTYSIMTSDGRSTELDDILAARSVSENDGTDSSKHATALQMLGKEILIPGSEFAYSGNDKSFTYGLSKDAQAVKVTIKDEDGNRIKEVPFEASAGNHEFVWDGTDSAGNKVDAGNYTIEIKAENTAADGKIESERLDTFFYGTAEKVETAGDIVLIYTADGRKAFYEEVISTKK
;
A
#
# COMPACT_ATOMS: atom_id res chain seq x y z
N MET A 1 -51.99 15.25 -32.71
CA MET A 1 -52.08 15.19 -31.24
C MET A 1 -50.91 15.99 -30.69
N VAL A 2 -51.20 17.02 -29.91
CA VAL A 2 -50.22 17.83 -29.13
C VAL A 2 -49.62 16.92 -28.05
N THR A 3 -48.33 16.95 -27.73
CA THR A 3 -47.64 17.60 -26.58
C THR A 3 -46.37 16.73 -26.36
N ALA A 4 -45.20 17.12 -25.85
CA ALA A 4 -44.62 18.34 -25.31
C ALA A 4 -43.07 18.17 -25.39
N ASN A 5 -42.34 19.26 -25.61
CA ASN A 5 -40.91 19.36 -25.31
C ASN A 5 -40.70 19.35 -23.79
N VAL A 6 -39.65 18.69 -23.30
CA VAL A 6 -38.97 19.09 -22.06
C VAL A 6 -37.48 19.20 -22.36
N THR A 7 -37.03 20.43 -22.44
CA THR A 7 -35.64 20.87 -22.51
C THR A 7 -35.01 20.84 -21.12
N ASP A 8 -33.78 20.33 -21.07
CA ASP A 8 -32.62 20.85 -20.34
C ASP A 8 -32.81 21.31 -18.88
N THR A 9 -32.18 20.60 -17.94
CA THR A 9 -31.90 21.15 -16.61
C THR A 9 -30.52 20.69 -16.15
N THR A 10 -29.60 21.62 -16.29
CA THR A 10 -28.28 21.70 -15.69
C THR A 10 -28.35 21.55 -14.17
N ILE A 11 -27.74 20.48 -13.63
CA ILE A 11 -27.55 20.34 -12.18
C ILE A 11 -26.32 21.15 -11.79
N THR A 12 -26.58 22.37 -11.35
CA THR A 12 -25.58 23.28 -10.76
C THR A 12 -25.38 22.92 -9.30
N SER A 13 -24.13 22.61 -8.94
CA SER A 13 -23.65 22.42 -7.58
C SER A 13 -23.99 23.64 -6.70
N THR A 14 -24.73 23.41 -5.62
CA THR A 14 -24.89 24.41 -4.56
C THR A 14 -24.54 23.74 -3.23
N SER A 15 -23.41 24.17 -2.67
CA SER A 15 -22.88 23.73 -1.40
C SER A 15 -23.91 23.91 -0.28
N ALA A 16 -24.35 22.81 0.32
CA ALA A 16 -25.08 22.86 1.58
C ALA A 16 -24.08 22.94 2.74
N THR A 17 -23.80 24.17 3.17
CA THR A 17 -23.15 24.46 4.45
C THR A 17 -24.07 23.98 5.57
N SER A 18 -23.70 22.86 6.20
CA SER A 18 -24.30 22.35 7.43
C SER A 18 -24.00 23.30 8.59
N THR A 19 -24.86 24.31 8.74
CA THR A 19 -24.86 25.19 9.92
C THR A 19 -25.59 24.46 11.06
N THR A 20 -24.89 23.57 11.75
CA THR A 20 -25.34 22.96 13.00
C THR A 20 -25.23 23.99 14.13
N SER A 21 -26.21 24.90 14.23
CA SER A 21 -26.30 25.87 15.34
C SER A 21 -27.74 26.32 15.61
N GLY A 22 -28.70 25.38 15.60
CA GLY A 22 -30.13 25.68 15.77
C GLY A 22 -30.76 25.18 17.09
N THR A 23 -30.24 24.15 17.73
CA THR A 23 -30.98 23.44 18.81
C THR A 23 -30.97 24.14 20.18
N SER A 24 -30.01 25.02 20.45
CA SER A 24 -29.90 25.69 21.76
C SER A 24 -30.72 27.00 21.88
N LYS A 25 -31.19 27.60 20.77
CA LYS A 25 -32.03 28.81 20.81
C LYS A 25 -33.50 28.51 21.10
N ASP A 26 -34.05 27.40 20.59
CA ASP A 26 -35.44 27.00 20.82
C ASP A 26 -35.70 26.56 22.27
N LYS A 27 -34.71 25.95 22.93
CA LYS A 27 -34.80 25.49 24.33
C LYS A 27 -35.00 26.64 25.32
N ASN A 28 -34.23 27.72 25.17
CA ASN A 28 -34.35 28.88 26.05
C ASN A 28 -35.64 29.68 25.82
N GLN A 29 -36.21 29.66 24.62
CA GLN A 29 -37.52 30.27 24.37
C GLN A 29 -38.66 29.44 24.98
N ALA A 30 -38.70 28.13 24.74
CA ALA A 30 -39.79 27.28 25.25
C ALA A 30 -39.86 27.25 26.79
N ILE A 31 -38.70 27.26 27.48
CA ILE A 31 -38.64 27.32 28.95
C ILE A 31 -39.02 28.72 29.46
N ALA A 32 -38.56 29.79 28.81
CA ALA A 32 -38.94 31.16 29.18
C ALA A 32 -40.44 31.44 28.95
N ASP A 33 -41.02 30.86 27.91
CA ASP A 33 -42.45 30.96 27.61
C ASP A 33 -43.31 30.19 28.63
N PHE A 34 -42.81 29.06 29.17
CA PHE A 34 -43.45 28.32 30.25
C PHE A 34 -43.42 29.09 31.59
N ASP A 35 -42.28 29.67 31.95
CA ASP A 35 -42.18 30.52 33.16
C ASP A 35 -43.08 31.76 33.07
N THR A 36 -43.14 32.38 31.89
CA THR A 36 -44.04 33.50 31.60
C THR A 36 -45.51 33.07 31.69
N PHE A 37 -45.84 31.88 31.19
CA PHE A 37 -47.18 31.29 31.30
C PHE A 37 -47.56 31.00 32.77
N LEU A 38 -46.68 30.41 33.57
CA LEU A 38 -46.92 30.17 35.00
C LEU A 38 -47.10 31.48 35.78
N GLN A 39 -46.36 32.52 35.43
CA GLN A 39 -46.48 33.84 36.05
C GLN A 39 -47.84 34.50 35.73
N LEU A 40 -48.30 34.40 34.48
CA LEU A 40 -49.62 34.88 34.08
C LEU A 40 -50.76 34.05 34.71
N LEU A 41 -50.59 32.72 34.79
CA LEU A 41 -51.54 31.81 35.45
C LEU A 41 -51.69 32.13 36.95
N THR A 42 -50.58 32.39 37.63
CA THR A 42 -50.56 32.74 39.05
C THR A 42 -51.22 34.12 39.30
N ALA A 43 -50.99 35.08 38.40
CA ALA A 43 -51.62 36.40 38.46
C ALA A 43 -53.14 36.35 38.20
N GLN A 44 -53.60 35.43 37.33
CA GLN A 44 -55.02 35.21 37.04
C GLN A 44 -55.74 34.48 38.19
N LEU A 45 -55.10 33.47 38.80
CA LEU A 45 -55.61 32.79 40.01
C LEU A 45 -55.74 33.73 41.21
N ALA A 46 -54.80 34.65 41.39
CA ALA A 46 -54.83 35.64 42.46
C ALA A 46 -55.95 36.69 42.32
N ASN A 47 -56.53 36.86 41.12
CA ASN A 47 -57.58 37.83 40.80
C ASN A 47 -58.90 37.19 40.34
N GLN A 48 -59.13 35.89 40.58
CA GLN A 48 -60.41 35.26 40.23
C GLN A 48 -61.54 35.71 41.16
N ASP A 49 -62.70 35.99 40.56
CA ASP A 49 -63.95 36.23 41.27
C ASP A 49 -64.54 34.86 41.73
N PRO A 50 -64.74 34.63 43.04
CA PRO A 50 -65.24 33.37 43.57
C PRO A 50 -66.65 32.97 43.09
N LEU A 51 -67.38 33.87 42.42
CA LEU A 51 -68.72 33.61 41.88
C LEU A 51 -68.75 33.07 40.44
N ASN A 52 -67.63 33.06 39.70
CA ASN A 52 -67.54 32.48 38.35
C ASN A 52 -66.13 31.93 38.04
N PRO A 53 -65.81 30.69 38.44
CA PRO A 53 -64.53 30.09 38.09
C PRO A 53 -64.47 29.83 36.57
N GLN A 54 -63.46 30.41 35.90
CA GLN A 54 -63.11 30.00 34.52
C GLN A 54 -62.58 28.56 34.54
N ASP A 55 -62.91 27.80 33.50
CA ASP A 55 -62.72 26.36 33.41
C ASP A 55 -61.22 25.98 33.39
N GLY A 56 -60.73 25.36 34.47
CA GLY A 56 -59.33 24.94 34.64
C GLY A 56 -58.86 23.84 33.67
N THR A 57 -59.79 23.30 32.87
CA THR A 57 -59.56 22.15 31.97
C THR A 57 -58.64 22.51 30.79
N GLU A 58 -58.70 23.74 30.27
CA GLU A 58 -57.85 24.18 29.16
C GLU A 58 -56.39 24.37 29.59
N PHE A 59 -56.16 24.89 30.80
CA PHE A 59 -54.82 25.09 31.37
C PHE A 59 -54.14 23.78 31.71
N THR A 60 -54.89 22.80 32.23
CA THR A 60 -54.36 21.46 32.49
C THR A 60 -53.99 20.73 31.20
N SER A 61 -54.74 20.95 30.11
CA SER A 61 -54.38 20.47 28.76
C SER A 61 -53.09 21.12 28.23
N GLN A 62 -52.94 22.44 28.37
CA GLN A 62 -51.71 23.15 27.96
C GLN A 62 -50.49 22.77 28.81
N LEU A 63 -50.64 22.62 30.13
CA LEU A 63 -49.58 22.11 31.02
C LEU A 63 -49.15 20.70 30.64
N ALA A 64 -50.10 19.82 30.29
CA ALA A 64 -49.79 18.48 29.82
C ALA A 64 -49.02 18.50 28.47
N GLN A 65 -49.36 19.43 27.57
CA GLN A 65 -48.63 19.62 26.30
C GLN A 65 -47.19 20.13 26.53
N PHE A 66 -47.00 21.11 27.43
CA PHE A 66 -45.67 21.60 27.78
C PHE A 66 -44.83 20.52 28.48
N SER A 67 -45.42 19.75 29.40
CA SER A 67 -44.73 18.64 30.06
C SER A 67 -44.33 17.55 29.07
N SER A 68 -45.18 17.26 28.07
CA SER A 68 -44.86 16.32 26.99
C SER A 68 -43.75 16.84 26.09
N LEU A 69 -43.74 18.13 25.76
CA LEU A 69 -42.69 18.76 24.96
C LEU A 69 -41.36 18.78 25.73
N GLU A 70 -41.39 19.13 27.01
CA GLU A 70 -40.21 19.12 27.88
C GLU A 70 -39.64 17.70 28.02
N GLN A 71 -40.51 16.69 28.19
CA GLN A 71 -40.09 15.30 28.20
C GLN A 71 -39.48 14.87 26.86
N GLN A 72 -40.00 15.34 25.73
CA GLN A 72 -39.44 15.07 24.41
C GLN A 72 -38.07 15.75 24.23
N ILE A 73 -37.92 16.99 24.68
CA ILE A 73 -36.63 17.71 24.66
C ILE A 73 -35.62 16.97 25.54
N ASN A 74 -35.98 16.64 26.77
CA ASN A 74 -35.12 15.90 27.69
C ASN A 74 -34.75 14.53 27.11
N THR A 75 -35.69 13.84 26.45
CA THR A 75 -35.42 12.57 25.76
C THR A 75 -34.40 12.77 24.65
N ASN A 76 -34.53 13.81 23.82
CA ASN A 76 -33.56 14.13 22.78
C ASN A 76 -32.17 14.46 23.36
N GLU A 77 -32.10 15.15 24.50
CA GLU A 77 -30.83 15.41 25.20
C GLU A 77 -30.21 14.13 25.74
N TYR A 78 -31.00 13.24 26.34
CA TYR A 78 -30.51 11.94 26.77
C TYR A 78 -30.04 11.09 25.59
N LEU A 79 -30.71 11.16 24.44
CA LEU A 79 -30.27 10.49 23.21
C LEU A 79 -28.96 11.08 22.68
N GLU A 80 -28.81 12.40 22.66
CA GLU A 80 -27.56 13.06 22.25
C GLU A 80 -26.42 12.75 23.23
N ALA A 81 -26.69 12.75 24.53
CA ALA A 81 -25.74 12.37 25.56
C ALA A 81 -25.35 10.89 25.44
N LEU A 82 -26.29 10.01 25.10
CA LEU A 82 -26.01 8.58 24.85
C LEU A 82 -25.14 8.38 23.62
N VAL A 83 -25.41 9.12 22.53
CA VAL A 83 -24.57 9.10 21.32
C VAL A 83 -23.15 9.62 21.63
N LYS A 84 -23.02 10.69 22.43
CA LYS A 84 -21.71 11.20 22.88
C LYS A 84 -21.01 10.30 23.90
N ALA A 85 -21.77 9.50 24.66
CA ALA A 85 -21.26 8.55 25.64
C ALA A 85 -20.91 7.19 25.02
N GLN A 86 -21.22 6.94 23.74
CA GLN A 86 -20.65 5.78 23.06
C GLN A 86 -19.12 5.90 23.10
N PRO A 87 -18.41 4.85 23.52
CA PRO A 87 -16.96 4.86 23.53
C PRO A 87 -16.48 5.19 22.12
N ASP A 88 -15.57 6.16 22.02
CA ASP A 88 -14.95 6.53 20.76
C ASP A 88 -14.00 5.39 20.35
N THR A 89 -14.56 4.36 19.71
CA THR A 89 -13.84 3.16 19.29
C THR A 89 -12.73 3.53 18.32
N LYS A 90 -12.96 4.53 17.47
CA LYS A 90 -11.96 5.09 16.54
C LYS A 90 -10.79 5.73 17.30
N GLN A 91 -11.05 6.41 18.42
CA GLN A 91 -9.96 6.92 19.27
C GLN A 91 -9.09 5.79 19.81
N THR A 92 -9.71 4.71 20.29
CA THR A 92 -8.99 3.57 20.85
C THR A 92 -8.17 2.85 19.77
N GLU A 93 -8.74 2.67 18.58
CA GLU A 93 -8.07 2.11 17.41
C GLU A 93 -6.88 2.97 16.97
N ALA A 94 -7.09 4.28 16.80
CA ALA A 94 -6.03 5.21 16.44
C ALA A 94 -4.89 5.21 17.47
N MET A 95 -5.22 5.20 18.76
CA MET A 95 -4.22 5.10 19.83
C MET A 95 -3.47 3.77 19.82
N SER A 96 -4.10 2.70 19.34
CA SER A 96 -3.47 1.37 19.22
C SER A 96 -2.44 1.28 18.09
N TYR A 97 -2.46 2.22 17.15
CA TYR A 97 -1.48 2.33 16.08
C TYR A 97 -0.23 3.11 16.49
N ILE A 98 -0.29 3.94 17.54
CA ILE A 98 0.91 4.64 18.02
C ILE A 98 2.01 3.62 18.37
N GLY A 99 3.20 3.81 17.82
CA GLY A 99 4.32 2.87 17.97
C GLY A 99 4.20 1.60 17.11
N LYS A 100 3.32 1.58 16.11
CA LYS A 100 3.22 0.53 15.08
C LYS A 100 3.59 1.09 13.70
N GLU A 101 3.97 0.20 12.80
CA GLU A 101 4.14 0.54 11.39
C GLU A 101 2.78 0.37 10.71
N ILE A 102 2.27 1.48 10.19
CA ILE A 102 0.99 1.52 9.47
C ILE A 102 1.23 1.66 7.98
N LEU A 103 0.45 0.92 7.19
CA LEU A 103 0.48 0.96 5.74
C LEU A 103 -0.41 2.12 5.28
N VAL A 104 0.24 3.21 4.84
CA VAL A 104 -0.40 4.50 4.57
C VAL A 104 -0.23 4.92 3.11
N PRO A 105 -1.24 5.55 2.49
CA PRO A 105 -1.17 5.97 1.10
C PRO A 105 -0.04 6.98 0.91
N GLY A 106 0.69 6.82 -0.18
CA GLY A 106 1.82 7.67 -0.51
C GLY A 106 2.42 7.24 -1.82
N ASN A 107 3.08 8.17 -2.50
CA ASN A 107 3.69 7.93 -3.80
C ASN A 107 5.11 8.51 -3.88
N LYS A 108 5.67 8.98 -2.77
CA LYS A 108 7.01 9.55 -2.68
C LYS A 108 7.79 8.85 -1.58
N PHE A 109 9.06 8.65 -1.81
CA PHE A 109 9.96 7.99 -0.87
C PHE A 109 11.39 8.49 -1.06
N ALA A 110 12.22 8.36 -0.03
CA ALA A 110 13.63 8.67 -0.10
C ALA A 110 14.41 7.40 -0.47
N LEU A 111 15.16 7.45 -1.56
CA LEU A 111 16.11 6.40 -1.90
C LEU A 111 17.45 6.69 -1.23
N LYS A 112 18.03 5.68 -0.58
CA LYS A 112 19.37 5.74 0.02
C LYS A 112 20.38 5.08 -0.92
N GLU A 113 21.66 5.34 -0.70
CA GLU A 113 22.78 4.70 -1.43
C GLU A 113 22.70 3.15 -1.42
N THR A 114 22.10 2.57 -0.39
CA THR A 114 21.89 1.12 -0.23
C THR A 114 20.48 0.82 0.31
N GLY A 115 19.94 -0.36 0.02
CA GLY A 115 18.63 -0.83 0.52
C GLY A 115 17.54 -0.83 -0.54
N ASN A 116 16.48 -1.60 -0.29
CA ASN A 116 15.34 -1.75 -1.20
C ASN A 116 14.18 -0.86 -0.74
N ILE A 117 13.27 -0.58 -1.67
CA ILE A 117 12.03 0.15 -1.42
C ILE A 117 10.89 -0.85 -1.44
N GLU A 118 10.25 -1.04 -0.30
CA GLU A 118 9.03 -1.83 -0.13
C GLU A 118 7.84 -0.89 -0.21
N PHE A 119 6.89 -1.23 -1.08
CA PHE A 119 5.59 -0.57 -1.13
C PHE A 119 4.51 -1.57 -1.52
N SER A 120 3.26 -1.25 -1.22
CA SER A 120 2.12 -2.06 -1.63
C SER A 120 1.20 -1.26 -2.54
N TYR A 121 0.39 -1.96 -3.33
CA TYR A 121 -0.77 -1.36 -4.00
C TYR A 121 -1.97 -2.27 -3.81
N ASP A 122 -3.15 -1.67 -3.91
CA ASP A 122 -4.41 -2.37 -3.79
C ASP A 122 -5.16 -2.34 -5.13
N SER A 123 -5.58 -3.51 -5.58
CA SER A 123 -6.43 -3.66 -6.76
C SER A 123 -7.79 -4.20 -6.36
N ASN A 124 -8.83 -3.36 -6.47
CA ASN A 124 -10.22 -3.70 -6.14
C ASN A 124 -10.92 -4.60 -7.17
N GLN A 125 -10.22 -5.01 -8.24
CA GLN A 125 -10.74 -5.88 -9.29
C GLN A 125 -9.56 -6.59 -10.00
N PRO A 126 -9.80 -7.72 -10.68
CA PRO A 126 -8.78 -8.32 -11.52
C PRO A 126 -8.43 -7.39 -12.69
N LEU A 127 -7.14 -7.24 -12.95
CA LEU A 127 -6.57 -6.43 -14.02
C LEU A 127 -5.83 -7.34 -15.03
N GLU A 128 -5.66 -6.87 -16.25
CA GLU A 128 -4.84 -7.56 -17.26
C GLU A 128 -3.35 -7.36 -17.01
N SER A 129 -2.97 -6.15 -16.55
CA SER A 129 -1.60 -5.83 -16.20
C SER A 129 -1.57 -4.66 -15.23
N VAL A 130 -0.54 -4.62 -14.39
CA VAL A 130 -0.19 -3.47 -13.55
C VAL A 130 1.20 -3.02 -13.94
N LYS A 131 1.36 -1.74 -14.23
CA LYS A 131 2.65 -1.11 -14.51
C LYS A 131 3.00 -0.15 -13.38
N VAL A 132 4.18 -0.32 -12.83
CA VAL A 132 4.80 0.62 -11.89
C VAL A 132 5.81 1.45 -12.65
N THR A 133 5.72 2.77 -12.50
CA THR A 133 6.67 3.72 -13.09
C THR A 133 7.30 4.54 -11.97
N VAL A 134 8.64 4.60 -11.96
CA VAL A 134 9.43 5.37 -11.00
C VAL A 134 9.93 6.64 -11.67
N TYR A 135 9.79 7.77 -10.99
CA TYR A 135 10.23 9.08 -11.40
C TYR A 135 11.22 9.66 -10.39
N ASP A 136 12.20 10.42 -10.88
CA ASP A 136 13.13 11.17 -10.04
C ASP A 136 12.51 12.45 -9.45
N SER A 137 13.33 13.24 -8.73
CA SER A 137 12.94 14.52 -8.13
C SER A 137 12.58 15.61 -9.17
N SER A 138 13.02 15.45 -10.42
CA SER A 138 12.71 16.34 -11.54
C SER A 138 11.42 15.95 -12.28
N GLY A 139 10.90 14.75 -12.02
CA GLY A 139 9.74 14.17 -12.68
C GLY A 139 10.07 13.40 -13.96
N GLU A 140 11.35 13.12 -14.21
CA GLU A 140 11.79 12.27 -15.32
C GLU A 140 11.63 10.79 -14.94
N LYS A 141 11.19 9.97 -15.90
CA LYS A 141 11.03 8.53 -15.71
C LYS A 141 12.41 7.86 -15.68
N VAL A 142 12.73 7.21 -14.57
CA VAL A 142 14.01 6.49 -14.39
C VAL A 142 13.87 4.98 -14.53
N HIS A 143 12.69 4.42 -14.23
CA HIS A 143 12.45 2.99 -14.32
C HIS A 143 10.96 2.68 -14.51
N ASP A 144 10.63 1.59 -15.19
CA ASP A 144 9.29 1.02 -15.19
C ASP A 144 9.32 -0.51 -15.28
N PHE A 145 8.40 -1.14 -14.56
CA PHE A 145 8.29 -2.60 -14.50
C PHE A 145 6.84 -3.01 -14.29
N ASN A 146 6.52 -4.28 -14.57
CA ASN A 146 5.17 -4.80 -14.37
C ASN A 146 5.06 -5.46 -12.99
N ALA A 147 3.89 -5.34 -12.37
CA ALA A 147 3.55 -5.96 -11.09
C ALA A 147 2.34 -6.90 -11.23
N GLN A 148 1.99 -7.60 -10.14
CA GLN A 148 0.89 -8.58 -10.12
C GLN A 148 -0.48 -7.94 -10.45
N ALA A 149 -1.24 -8.55 -11.34
CA ALA A 149 -2.51 -7.98 -11.81
C ALA A 149 -3.75 -8.59 -11.13
N GLU A 150 -3.54 -9.45 -10.14
CA GLU A 150 -4.62 -10.10 -9.40
C GLU A 150 -5.37 -9.10 -8.50
N GLU A 151 -6.61 -9.43 -8.13
CA GLU A 151 -7.37 -8.65 -7.15
C GLU A 151 -6.75 -8.79 -5.75
N GLY A 152 -6.71 -7.69 -5.00
CA GLY A 152 -6.20 -7.63 -3.62
C GLY A 152 -4.98 -6.73 -3.45
N ILE A 153 -4.41 -6.81 -2.25
CA ILE A 153 -3.23 -6.04 -1.84
C ILE A 153 -1.99 -6.84 -2.23
N HIS A 154 -1.10 -6.21 -3.00
CA HIS A 154 0.16 -6.81 -3.45
C HIS A 154 1.34 -6.01 -2.93
N GLU A 155 2.34 -6.71 -2.43
CA GLU A 155 3.60 -6.14 -1.96
C GLU A 155 4.62 -6.17 -3.10
N VAL A 156 5.37 -5.07 -3.25
CA VAL A 156 6.38 -4.87 -4.27
C VAL A 156 7.67 -4.45 -3.61
N LEU A 157 8.75 -5.12 -3.99
CA LEU A 157 10.12 -4.78 -3.63
C LEU A 157 10.82 -4.24 -4.87
N TRP A 158 11.31 -3.01 -4.78
CA TRP A 158 12.16 -2.41 -5.80
C TRP A 158 13.57 -2.20 -5.25
N ASP A 159 14.58 -2.58 -6.03
CA ASP A 159 15.99 -2.59 -5.65
C ASP A 159 16.69 -1.23 -5.80
N GLY A 160 15.97 -0.18 -6.19
CA GLY A 160 16.51 1.16 -6.37
C GLY A 160 17.40 1.32 -7.61
N ARG A 161 17.28 0.42 -8.60
CA ARG A 161 18.07 0.48 -9.84
C ARG A 161 17.26 0.99 -11.03
N ASP A 162 17.96 1.55 -12.01
CA ASP A 162 17.40 1.93 -13.31
C ASP A 162 17.24 0.71 -14.25
N ALA A 163 16.72 0.95 -15.47
CA ALA A 163 16.52 -0.11 -16.46
C ALA A 163 17.84 -0.75 -16.95
N GLU A 164 18.95 -0.03 -16.80
CA GLU A 164 20.30 -0.47 -17.14
C GLU A 164 20.99 -1.23 -15.98
N GLY A 165 20.33 -1.34 -14.82
CA GLY A 165 20.83 -2.01 -13.62
C GLY A 165 21.81 -1.18 -12.79
N ASN A 166 21.96 0.11 -13.07
CA ASN A 166 22.75 1.01 -12.26
C ASN A 166 21.95 1.45 -11.03
N ARG A 167 22.64 1.55 -9.89
CA ARG A 167 22.04 2.06 -8.65
C ARG A 167 21.77 3.56 -8.82
N LEU A 168 20.53 3.97 -8.56
CA LEU A 168 20.15 5.37 -8.59
C LEU A 168 20.72 6.11 -7.37
N PRO A 169 21.09 7.39 -7.52
CA PRO A 169 21.68 8.19 -6.44
C PRO A 169 20.68 8.41 -5.29
N SER A 170 21.19 8.74 -4.10
CA SER A 170 20.31 9.10 -2.99
C SER A 170 19.59 10.43 -3.26
N ASP A 171 18.28 10.34 -3.49
CA ASP A 171 17.37 11.47 -3.70
C ASP A 171 15.92 11.07 -3.35
N ILE A 172 14.98 12.00 -3.46
CA ILE A 172 13.54 11.76 -3.34
C ILE A 172 12.99 11.33 -4.69
N TYR A 173 12.38 10.16 -4.73
CA TYR A 173 11.74 9.59 -5.90
C TYR A 173 10.23 9.54 -5.69
N SER A 174 9.51 9.33 -6.79
CA SER A 174 8.07 9.08 -6.76
C SER A 174 7.68 7.88 -7.61
N ILE A 175 6.67 7.14 -7.18
CA ILE A 175 6.09 6.03 -7.94
C ILE A 175 4.70 6.39 -8.45
N LYS A 176 4.35 5.83 -9.59
CA LYS A 176 3.00 5.82 -10.13
C LYS A 176 2.66 4.39 -10.50
N VAL A 177 1.53 3.90 -9.98
CA VAL A 177 1.02 2.57 -10.26
C VAL A 177 -0.21 2.71 -11.15
N GLU A 178 -0.22 2.03 -12.29
CA GLU A 178 -1.33 2.06 -13.25
C GLU A 178 -1.76 0.64 -13.60
N GLY A 179 -3.04 0.35 -13.37
CA GLY A 179 -3.68 -0.91 -13.74
C GLY A 179 -4.39 -0.80 -15.08
N GLN A 180 -4.34 -1.84 -15.91
CA GLN A 180 -5.09 -1.94 -17.15
C GLN A 180 -6.18 -3.01 -17.01
N SER A 181 -7.44 -2.66 -17.27
CA SER A 181 -8.57 -3.59 -17.31
C SER A 181 -9.17 -3.69 -18.71
N ILE A 182 -9.83 -4.81 -19.03
CA ILE A 182 -10.65 -4.95 -20.25
C ILE A 182 -12.10 -4.64 -19.92
N LYS A 183 -12.69 -3.70 -20.65
CA LYS A 183 -14.11 -3.40 -20.57
C LYS A 183 -14.93 -4.46 -21.31
N ALA A 184 -16.23 -4.54 -21.01
CA ALA A 184 -17.16 -5.46 -21.66
C ALA A 184 -17.26 -5.29 -23.20
N ASP A 185 -16.82 -4.15 -23.74
CA ASP A 185 -16.77 -3.87 -25.19
C ASP A 185 -15.44 -4.31 -25.84
N GLY A 186 -14.52 -4.91 -25.09
CA GLY A 186 -13.19 -5.34 -25.55
C GLY A 186 -12.13 -4.24 -25.58
N SER A 187 -12.45 -3.01 -25.19
CA SER A 187 -11.46 -1.92 -25.06
C SER A 187 -10.69 -2.00 -23.75
N THR A 188 -9.44 -1.53 -23.74
CA THR A 188 -8.65 -1.43 -22.51
C THR A 188 -8.89 -0.10 -21.80
N SER A 189 -8.89 -0.13 -20.46
CA SER A 189 -9.00 1.04 -19.59
C SER A 189 -7.80 1.09 -18.67
N THR A 190 -7.11 2.23 -18.60
CA THR A 190 -6.04 2.45 -17.62
C THR A 190 -6.60 3.21 -16.42
N THR A 191 -6.40 2.67 -15.22
CA THR A 191 -6.81 3.26 -13.95
C THR A 191 -5.60 3.44 -13.03
N PRO A 192 -5.37 4.63 -12.47
CA PRO A 192 -4.32 4.81 -11.47
C PRO A 192 -4.69 4.02 -10.21
N LEU A 193 -3.72 3.30 -9.65
CA LEU A 193 -3.84 2.59 -8.38
C LEU A 193 -3.13 3.38 -7.28
N THR A 194 -3.68 3.35 -6.08
CA THR A 194 -3.06 3.96 -4.90
C THR A 194 -1.91 3.07 -4.44
N SER A 195 -0.74 3.68 -4.23
CA SER A 195 0.39 3.04 -3.56
C SER A 195 0.37 3.34 -2.07
N TYR A 196 0.90 2.41 -1.29
CA TYR A 196 0.97 2.47 0.16
C TYR A 196 2.37 2.13 0.63
N PHE A 197 2.81 2.81 1.69
CA PHE A 197 4.12 2.63 2.29
C PHE A 197 3.97 2.41 3.78
N TYR A 198 4.78 1.53 4.36
CA TYR A 198 4.88 1.44 5.81
C TYR A 198 5.53 2.69 6.37
N ALA A 199 4.93 3.25 7.41
CA ALA A 199 5.55 4.28 8.23
C ALA A 199 5.14 4.14 9.69
N GLU A 200 6.04 4.52 10.59
CA GLU A 200 5.79 4.46 12.03
C GLU A 200 4.81 5.55 12.43
N ALA A 201 3.74 5.16 13.13
CA ALA A 201 2.74 6.07 13.67
C ALA A 201 3.23 6.71 14.98
N GLU A 202 3.42 8.02 15.00
CA GLU A 202 3.94 8.74 16.16
C GLU A 202 2.85 9.43 16.97
N LYS A 203 1.87 10.04 16.28
CA LYS A 203 0.93 10.93 16.93
C LYS A 203 -0.46 10.85 16.32
N VAL A 204 -1.46 10.73 17.20
CA VAL A 204 -2.87 10.80 16.83
C VAL A 204 -3.39 12.22 17.07
N THR A 205 -4.08 12.78 16.07
CA THR A 205 -4.75 14.08 16.14
C THR A 205 -6.21 13.92 15.76
N LYS A 206 -7.12 14.47 16.57
CA LYS A 206 -8.54 14.50 16.23
C LYS A 206 -8.81 15.60 15.21
N LEU A 207 -9.42 15.24 14.07
CA LEU A 207 -9.81 16.17 13.01
C LEU A 207 -11.34 16.09 12.82
N GLY A 208 -12.07 16.99 13.47
CA GLY A 208 -13.54 16.98 13.45
C GLY A 208 -14.11 15.70 14.09
N SER A 209 -14.76 14.86 13.28
CA SER A 209 -15.34 13.57 13.69
C SER A 209 -14.43 12.37 13.42
N THR A 210 -13.27 12.56 12.79
CA THR A 210 -12.30 11.48 12.50
C THR A 210 -10.97 11.70 13.23
N TYR A 211 -10.09 10.70 13.17
CA TYR A 211 -8.73 10.75 13.69
C TYR A 211 -7.76 10.70 12.52
N SER A 212 -6.69 11.49 12.60
CA SER A 212 -5.55 11.38 11.70
C SER A 212 -4.32 10.96 12.49
N ILE A 213 -3.49 10.14 11.86
CA ILE A 213 -2.21 9.70 12.38
C ILE A 213 -1.11 10.40 11.61
N MET A 214 -0.24 11.07 12.37
CA MET A 214 1.02 11.60 11.89
C MET A 214 2.08 10.51 12.04
N THR A 215 2.80 10.29 10.97
CA THR A 215 3.86 9.29 10.85
C THR A 215 5.24 9.94 10.98
N SER A 216 6.26 9.15 11.29
CA SER A 216 7.64 9.61 11.54
C SER A 216 8.31 10.26 10.31
N ASP A 217 7.83 9.95 9.11
CA ASP A 217 8.26 10.62 7.87
C ASP A 217 7.54 11.97 7.63
N GLY A 218 6.68 12.38 8.57
CA GLY A 218 5.95 13.65 8.55
C GLY A 218 4.63 13.62 7.78
N ARG A 219 4.21 12.47 7.23
CA ARG A 219 2.90 12.35 6.58
C ARG A 219 1.77 12.29 7.62
N SER A 220 0.61 12.84 7.24
CA SER A 220 -0.62 12.75 8.02
C SER A 220 -1.64 11.97 7.19
N THR A 221 -2.14 10.86 7.73
CA THR A 221 -3.11 9.98 7.10
C THR A 221 -4.37 9.89 7.96
N GLU A 222 -5.55 9.82 7.35
CA GLU A 222 -6.80 9.58 8.08
C GLU A 222 -6.89 8.13 8.55
N LEU A 223 -7.53 7.88 9.70
CA LEU A 223 -7.65 6.52 10.25
C LEU A 223 -8.28 5.54 9.26
N ASP A 224 -9.26 6.00 8.48
CA ASP A 224 -10.01 5.19 7.52
C ASP A 224 -9.18 4.83 6.26
N ASP A 225 -8.07 5.52 6.01
CA ASP A 225 -7.16 5.29 4.87
C ASP A 225 -6.01 4.34 5.22
N ILE A 226 -5.91 3.89 6.47
CA ILE A 226 -4.88 2.94 6.91
C ILE A 226 -5.29 1.54 6.48
N LEU A 227 -4.49 0.93 5.62
CA LEU A 227 -4.82 -0.37 5.03
C LEU A 227 -4.45 -1.55 5.94
N ALA A 228 -3.35 -1.40 6.68
CA ALA A 228 -2.84 -2.41 7.60
C ALA A 228 -1.98 -1.76 8.68
N ALA A 229 -1.78 -2.48 9.79
CA ALA A 229 -0.83 -2.13 10.82
C ALA A 229 -0.07 -3.38 11.27
N ARG A 230 1.25 -3.29 11.35
CA ARG A 230 2.12 -4.32 11.94
C ARG A 230 2.80 -3.75 13.17
N SER A 231 3.00 -4.58 14.20
CA SER A 231 3.77 -4.17 15.37
C SER A 231 5.17 -3.75 14.93
N VAL A 232 5.59 -2.53 15.30
CA VAL A 232 7.03 -2.24 15.34
C VAL A 232 7.57 -3.24 16.35
N SER A 233 8.38 -4.18 15.89
CA SER A 233 9.22 -4.92 16.82
C SER A 233 9.98 -3.85 17.58
N GLU A 234 9.77 -3.72 18.90
CA GLU A 234 10.52 -2.78 19.73
C GLU A 234 11.97 -2.81 19.28
N ASN A 235 12.44 -1.65 18.84
CA ASN A 235 13.79 -1.43 18.37
C ASN A 235 14.71 -1.43 19.60
N ASP A 236 14.78 -2.56 20.30
CA ASP A 236 15.92 -2.89 21.15
C ASP A 236 16.94 -3.52 20.19
N GLY A 237 17.93 -2.72 19.81
CA GLY A 237 18.89 -2.97 18.73
C GLY A 237 19.49 -4.37 18.70
N THR A 238 18.74 -5.30 18.11
CA THR A 238 19.17 -6.59 17.61
C THR A 238 18.29 -6.83 16.39
N ASP A 239 18.81 -6.73 15.17
CA ASP A 239 19.36 -7.86 14.39
C ASP A 239 18.57 -9.19 14.47
N SER A 240 17.82 -9.51 15.54
CA SER A 240 17.43 -10.85 15.93
C SER A 240 16.25 -11.46 15.16
N SER A 241 15.33 -10.73 14.52
CA SER A 241 14.19 -11.35 13.81
C SER A 241 14.55 -11.80 12.39
N LYS A 242 15.19 -10.91 11.61
CA LYS A 242 15.79 -11.22 10.31
C LYS A 242 16.94 -12.21 10.48
N HIS A 243 17.81 -12.02 11.48
CA HIS A 243 18.88 -12.97 11.79
C HIS A 243 18.34 -14.33 12.24
N ALA A 244 17.31 -14.40 13.11
CA ALA A 244 16.73 -15.69 13.50
C ALA A 244 16.09 -16.43 12.32
N THR A 245 15.45 -15.72 11.40
CA THR A 245 14.90 -16.34 10.19
C THR A 245 16.02 -16.78 9.23
N ALA A 246 17.04 -15.96 9.03
CA ALA A 246 18.22 -16.31 8.25
C ALA A 246 18.98 -17.51 8.85
N LEU A 247 19.10 -17.60 10.18
CA LEU A 247 19.69 -18.76 10.86
C LEU A 247 18.92 -20.06 10.58
N GLN A 248 17.60 -19.99 10.38
CA GLN A 248 16.79 -21.15 9.98
C GLN A 248 16.97 -21.55 8.51
N MET A 249 17.63 -20.71 7.71
CA MET A 249 18.02 -21.02 6.33
C MET A 249 19.36 -21.75 6.24
N LEU A 250 20.18 -21.72 7.30
CA LEU A 250 21.45 -22.44 7.34
C LEU A 250 21.27 -23.93 7.05
N GLY A 251 22.06 -24.45 6.12
CA GLY A 251 22.02 -25.82 5.63
C GLY A 251 20.93 -26.10 4.58
N LYS A 252 20.11 -25.11 4.21
CA LYS A 252 19.10 -25.23 3.14
C LYS A 252 19.61 -24.64 1.83
N GLU A 253 19.05 -25.11 0.71
CA GLU A 253 19.23 -24.46 -0.59
C GLU A 253 18.36 -23.22 -0.67
N ILE A 254 18.98 -22.06 -0.90
CA ILE A 254 18.31 -20.79 -1.09
C ILE A 254 18.45 -20.33 -2.55
N LEU A 255 17.40 -19.73 -3.09
CA LEU A 255 17.39 -19.12 -4.42
C LEU A 255 17.68 -17.62 -4.27
N ILE A 256 18.79 -17.18 -4.83
CA ILE A 256 19.28 -15.80 -4.72
C ILE A 256 19.52 -15.18 -6.10
N PRO A 257 19.20 -13.89 -6.32
CA PRO A 257 19.51 -13.20 -7.56
C PRO A 257 21.02 -12.97 -7.72
N GLY A 258 21.47 -12.87 -8.96
CA GLY A 258 22.84 -12.50 -9.27
C GLY A 258 23.17 -12.63 -10.76
N SER A 259 24.42 -12.36 -11.10
CA SER A 259 24.96 -12.71 -12.43
C SER A 259 26.39 -13.24 -12.34
N GLU A 260 27.07 -13.08 -11.21
CA GLU A 260 28.44 -13.52 -11.00
C GLU A 260 28.51 -14.82 -10.21
N PHE A 261 29.48 -15.67 -10.55
CA PHE A 261 29.66 -16.96 -9.91
C PHE A 261 31.09 -17.50 -10.00
N ALA A 262 31.51 -18.19 -8.95
CA ALA A 262 32.76 -18.95 -8.95
C ALA A 262 32.53 -20.36 -9.52
N TYR A 263 33.35 -20.75 -10.48
CA TYR A 263 33.39 -22.10 -11.05
C TYR A 263 34.62 -22.85 -10.52
N SER A 264 34.40 -24.07 -10.02
CA SER A 264 35.44 -24.91 -9.42
C SER A 264 35.49 -26.33 -10.03
N GLY A 265 34.93 -26.51 -11.24
CA GLY A 265 34.91 -27.81 -11.93
C GLY A 265 33.61 -28.60 -11.82
N ASN A 266 32.63 -28.13 -11.05
CA ASN A 266 31.29 -28.74 -10.94
C ASN A 266 30.27 -27.94 -11.75
N ASP A 267 29.28 -28.63 -12.31
CA ASP A 267 28.19 -28.03 -13.07
C ASP A 267 27.46 -26.96 -12.24
N LYS A 268 26.99 -25.91 -12.92
CA LYS A 268 26.30 -24.78 -12.29
C LYS A 268 24.90 -24.63 -12.87
N SER A 269 23.90 -24.63 -12.01
CA SER A 269 22.50 -24.35 -12.36
C SER A 269 22.18 -22.87 -12.19
N PHE A 270 21.38 -22.36 -13.12
CA PHE A 270 20.87 -20.99 -13.14
C PHE A 270 19.38 -21.03 -13.49
N THR A 271 18.58 -20.20 -12.87
CA THR A 271 17.14 -20.10 -13.15
C THR A 271 16.83 -18.71 -13.69
N TYR A 272 15.92 -18.65 -14.65
CA TYR A 272 15.35 -17.41 -15.17
C TYR A 272 13.86 -17.59 -15.44
N GLY A 273 13.11 -16.49 -15.44
CA GLY A 273 11.67 -16.49 -15.69
C GLY A 273 11.31 -15.68 -16.93
N LEU A 274 10.37 -16.18 -17.73
CA LEU A 274 9.71 -15.42 -18.80
C LEU A 274 8.23 -15.24 -18.50
N SER A 275 7.75 -14.02 -18.61
CA SER A 275 6.33 -13.70 -18.47
C SER A 275 5.49 -14.11 -19.70
N LYS A 276 6.12 -14.17 -20.89
CA LYS A 276 5.52 -14.56 -22.18
C LYS A 276 6.56 -15.30 -23.02
N ASP A 277 6.11 -16.05 -24.02
CA ASP A 277 7.00 -16.67 -25.00
C ASP A 277 7.85 -15.59 -25.71
N ALA A 278 9.15 -15.83 -25.79
CA ALA A 278 10.09 -15.03 -26.57
C ALA A 278 10.42 -15.72 -27.90
N GLN A 279 10.87 -14.96 -28.91
CA GLN A 279 11.28 -15.52 -30.19
C GLN A 279 12.63 -16.25 -30.09
N ALA A 280 13.53 -15.78 -29.23
CA ALA A 280 14.75 -16.48 -28.87
C ALA A 280 15.20 -16.10 -27.46
N VAL A 281 15.86 -17.02 -26.76
CA VAL A 281 16.61 -16.72 -25.52
C VAL A 281 18.06 -17.13 -25.73
N LYS A 282 18.99 -16.25 -25.37
CA LYS A 282 20.44 -16.49 -25.45
C LYS A 282 21.04 -16.42 -24.05
N VAL A 283 21.71 -17.50 -23.65
CA VAL A 283 22.50 -17.56 -22.43
C VAL A 283 23.95 -17.34 -22.81
N THR A 284 24.58 -16.31 -22.25
CA THR A 284 25.98 -15.96 -22.45
C THR A 284 26.76 -16.13 -21.15
N ILE A 285 27.86 -16.86 -21.18
CA ILE A 285 28.84 -16.94 -20.09
C ILE A 285 30.08 -16.14 -20.49
N LYS A 286 30.55 -15.29 -19.57
CA LYS A 286 31.74 -14.45 -19.72
C LYS A 286 32.77 -14.79 -18.63
N ASP A 287 34.06 -14.65 -18.94
CA ASP A 287 35.16 -14.77 -17.97
C ASP A 287 35.34 -13.49 -17.12
N GLU A 288 36.31 -13.49 -16.22
CA GLU A 288 36.65 -12.36 -15.34
C GLU A 288 37.04 -11.08 -16.10
N ASP A 289 37.59 -11.22 -17.31
CA ASP A 289 37.94 -10.11 -18.19
C ASP A 289 36.73 -9.61 -19.01
N GLY A 290 35.56 -10.23 -18.84
CA GLY A 290 34.33 -9.93 -19.58
C GLY A 290 34.30 -10.52 -21.00
N ASN A 291 35.30 -11.33 -21.37
CA ASN A 291 35.30 -12.01 -22.66
C ASN A 291 34.28 -13.14 -22.64
N ARG A 292 33.59 -13.27 -23.77
CA ARG A 292 32.56 -14.29 -23.93
C ARG A 292 33.18 -15.65 -24.22
N ILE A 293 32.94 -16.60 -23.32
CA ILE A 293 33.45 -17.97 -23.42
C ILE A 293 32.41 -18.95 -23.98
N LYS A 294 31.12 -18.68 -23.76
CA LYS A 294 30.02 -19.50 -24.28
C LYS A 294 28.80 -18.64 -24.57
N GLU A 295 28.15 -18.88 -25.70
CA GLU A 295 26.74 -18.50 -25.87
C GLU A 295 25.99 -19.68 -26.46
N VAL A 296 24.82 -19.93 -25.88
CA VAL A 296 23.92 -20.97 -26.33
C VAL A 296 22.49 -20.42 -26.41
N PRO A 297 21.75 -20.75 -27.47
CA PRO A 297 20.31 -20.56 -27.47
C PRO A 297 19.68 -21.51 -26.45
N PHE A 298 18.64 -21.06 -25.76
CA PHE A 298 17.95 -21.86 -24.75
C PHE A 298 16.43 -21.63 -24.77
N GLU A 299 15.71 -22.29 -23.86
CA GLU A 299 14.24 -22.33 -23.84
C GLU A 299 13.61 -20.93 -23.81
N ALA A 300 12.73 -20.67 -24.77
CA ALA A 300 12.11 -19.36 -24.97
C ALA A 300 10.61 -19.34 -24.66
N SER A 301 10.06 -20.41 -24.08
CA SER A 301 8.66 -20.45 -23.64
C SER A 301 8.43 -19.63 -22.37
N ALA A 302 7.20 -19.21 -22.11
CA ALA A 302 6.81 -18.58 -20.85
C ALA A 302 6.97 -19.56 -19.68
N GLY A 303 7.34 -19.05 -18.51
CA GLY A 303 7.55 -19.83 -17.29
C GLY A 303 8.98 -19.76 -16.76
N ASN A 304 9.25 -20.58 -15.74
CA ASN A 304 10.56 -20.67 -15.09
C ASN A 304 11.39 -21.77 -15.74
N HIS A 305 12.62 -21.44 -16.12
CA HIS A 305 13.54 -22.34 -16.80
C HIS A 305 14.83 -22.48 -16.00
N GLU A 306 15.38 -23.68 -16.00
CA GLU A 306 16.67 -23.97 -15.38
C GLU A 306 17.70 -24.30 -16.47
N PHE A 307 18.74 -23.49 -16.55
CA PHE A 307 19.90 -23.72 -17.40
C PHE A 307 21.03 -24.32 -16.57
N VAL A 308 21.65 -25.39 -17.05
CA VAL A 308 22.82 -26.02 -16.40
C VAL A 308 24.04 -25.83 -17.30
N TRP A 309 25.06 -25.18 -16.77
CA TRP A 309 26.35 -25.06 -17.41
C TRP A 309 27.32 -26.14 -16.90
N ASP A 310 27.85 -26.90 -17.84
CA ASP A 310 28.82 -27.99 -17.69
C ASP A 310 30.29 -27.52 -17.56
N GLY A 311 30.52 -26.21 -17.56
CA GLY A 311 31.87 -25.66 -17.48
C GLY A 311 32.67 -25.78 -18.78
N THR A 312 31.98 -25.85 -19.93
CA THR A 312 32.65 -25.85 -21.23
C THR A 312 32.52 -24.52 -21.97
N ASP A 313 33.47 -24.22 -22.85
CA ASP A 313 33.42 -23.11 -23.81
C ASP A 313 32.56 -23.48 -25.05
N SER A 314 32.40 -22.54 -25.99
CA SER A 314 31.70 -22.79 -27.26
C SER A 314 32.36 -23.84 -28.17
N ALA A 315 33.61 -24.22 -27.92
CA ALA A 315 34.31 -25.28 -28.64
C ALA A 315 34.23 -26.65 -27.92
N GLY A 316 33.59 -26.70 -26.74
CA GLY A 316 33.45 -27.90 -25.92
C GLY A 316 34.65 -28.21 -25.03
N ASN A 317 35.63 -27.31 -24.93
CA ASN A 317 36.76 -27.46 -24.01
C ASN A 317 36.32 -27.07 -22.59
N LYS A 318 36.83 -27.78 -21.58
CA LYS A 318 36.64 -27.35 -20.19
C LYS A 318 37.40 -26.05 -19.92
N VAL A 319 36.74 -25.12 -19.24
CA VAL A 319 37.36 -23.87 -18.81
C VAL A 319 37.98 -24.02 -17.43
N ASP A 320 38.94 -23.16 -17.11
CA ASP A 320 39.65 -23.19 -15.83
C ASP A 320 38.75 -22.75 -14.66
N ALA A 321 39.12 -23.15 -13.44
CA ALA A 321 38.46 -22.64 -12.24
C ALA A 321 38.70 -21.14 -12.11
N GLY A 322 37.65 -20.38 -11.83
CA GLY A 322 37.71 -18.91 -11.84
C GLY A 322 36.34 -18.27 -11.62
N ASN A 323 36.30 -16.95 -11.71
CA ASN A 323 35.06 -16.17 -11.64
C ASN A 323 34.50 -15.98 -13.05
N TYR A 324 33.19 -16.17 -13.17
CA TYR A 324 32.46 -16.05 -14.43
C TYR A 324 31.17 -15.26 -14.21
N THR A 325 30.67 -14.66 -15.28
CA THR A 325 29.40 -13.94 -15.29
C THR A 325 28.44 -14.59 -16.28
N ILE A 326 27.19 -14.80 -15.88
CA ILE A 326 26.09 -15.22 -16.75
C ILE A 326 25.21 -14.03 -17.11
N GLU A 327 24.84 -13.95 -18.39
CA GLU A 327 23.90 -12.97 -18.93
C GLU A 327 22.87 -13.72 -19.77
N ILE A 328 21.59 -13.58 -19.43
CA ILE A 328 20.49 -14.18 -20.19
C ILE A 328 19.70 -13.05 -20.86
N LYS A 329 19.49 -13.16 -22.17
CA LYS A 329 18.76 -12.19 -22.98
C LYS A 329 17.62 -12.86 -23.73
N ALA A 330 16.41 -12.33 -23.58
CA ALA A 330 15.30 -12.63 -24.46
C ALA A 330 15.34 -11.69 -25.68
N GLU A 331 15.11 -12.22 -26.87
CA GLU A 331 15.06 -11.48 -28.13
C GLU A 331 13.67 -11.64 -28.76
N ASN A 332 13.07 -10.51 -29.14
CA ASN A 332 11.80 -10.44 -29.83
C ASN A 332 11.92 -9.50 -31.03
N THR A 333 11.39 -9.91 -32.18
CA THR A 333 11.29 -9.03 -33.35
C THR A 333 10.04 -8.16 -33.21
N ALA A 334 10.25 -6.85 -33.08
CA ALA A 334 9.20 -5.85 -33.08
C ALA A 334 8.53 -5.73 -34.46
N ALA A 335 7.36 -5.09 -34.50
CA ALA A 335 6.54 -4.97 -35.71
C ALA A 335 7.23 -4.22 -36.86
N ASP A 336 8.28 -3.44 -36.57
CA ASP A 336 9.12 -2.73 -37.54
C ASP A 336 10.31 -3.57 -38.07
N GLY A 337 10.44 -4.82 -37.61
CA GLY A 337 11.51 -5.74 -37.97
C GLY A 337 12.79 -5.58 -37.12
N LYS A 338 12.80 -4.71 -36.10
CA LYS A 338 13.93 -4.54 -35.19
C LYS A 338 13.93 -5.64 -34.13
N ILE A 339 15.11 -6.16 -33.79
CA ILE A 339 15.27 -7.09 -32.66
C ILE A 339 15.37 -6.27 -31.38
N GLU A 340 14.40 -6.43 -30.50
CA GLU A 340 14.41 -5.95 -29.13
C GLU A 340 15.02 -7.03 -28.25
N SER A 341 16.04 -6.67 -27.48
CA SER A 341 16.70 -7.57 -26.54
C SER A 341 16.49 -7.07 -25.12
N GLU A 342 15.91 -7.93 -24.28
CA GLU A 342 15.65 -7.69 -22.87
C GLU A 342 16.58 -8.58 -22.05
N ARG A 343 17.31 -8.00 -21.08
CA ARG A 343 18.13 -8.77 -20.15
C ARG A 343 17.23 -9.31 -19.05
N LEU A 344 17.29 -10.62 -18.80
CA LEU A 344 16.51 -11.28 -17.77
C LEU A 344 17.29 -11.38 -16.46
N ASP A 345 16.58 -11.25 -15.35
CA ASP A 345 17.14 -11.55 -14.03
C ASP A 345 17.49 -13.03 -13.93
N THR A 346 18.66 -13.30 -13.36
CA THR A 346 19.19 -14.65 -13.19
C THR A 346 19.27 -14.97 -11.71
N PHE A 347 18.89 -16.19 -11.36
CA PHE A 347 18.83 -16.68 -9.98
C PHE A 347 19.66 -17.96 -9.84
N PHE A 348 20.19 -18.20 -8.64
CA PHE A 348 21.08 -19.31 -8.35
C PHE A 348 20.62 -20.03 -7.10
N TYR A 349 20.70 -21.34 -7.13
CA TYR A 349 20.63 -22.13 -5.91
C TYR A 349 21.99 -22.16 -5.23
N GLY A 350 22.01 -21.85 -3.94
CA GLY A 350 23.19 -21.98 -3.11
C GLY A 350 22.81 -22.51 -1.73
N THR A 351 23.62 -23.39 -1.15
CA THR A 351 23.41 -23.84 0.23
C THR A 351 23.87 -22.75 1.18
N ALA A 352 22.99 -22.24 2.05
CA ALA A 352 23.37 -21.24 3.04
C ALA A 352 24.29 -21.86 4.12
N GLU A 353 25.49 -21.31 4.30
CA GLU A 353 26.49 -21.83 5.25
C GLU A 353 26.74 -20.90 6.43
N LYS A 354 26.64 -19.59 6.22
CA LYS A 354 26.92 -18.61 7.25
C LYS A 354 25.96 -17.45 7.14
N VAL A 355 25.50 -16.95 8.27
CA VAL A 355 24.76 -15.70 8.37
C VAL A 355 25.64 -14.71 9.11
N GLU A 356 25.77 -13.50 8.57
CA GLU A 356 26.45 -12.40 9.22
C GLU A 356 25.51 -11.21 9.30
N THR A 357 25.68 -10.43 10.35
CA THR A 357 24.81 -9.32 10.67
C THR A 357 25.66 -8.09 10.96
N ALA A 358 25.28 -6.99 10.33
CA ALA A 358 25.95 -5.71 10.47
C ALA A 358 24.91 -4.58 10.52
N GLY A 359 24.41 -4.28 11.72
CA GLY A 359 23.42 -3.22 11.93
C GLY A 359 22.01 -3.71 11.65
N ASP A 360 21.42 -3.29 10.52
CA ASP A 360 20.09 -3.74 10.06
C ASP A 360 20.21 -4.68 8.83
N ILE A 361 21.45 -4.96 8.43
CA ILE A 361 21.79 -5.77 7.27
C ILE A 361 22.05 -7.20 7.72
N VAL A 362 21.23 -8.13 7.23
CA VAL A 362 21.46 -9.57 7.36
C VAL A 362 21.98 -10.11 6.03
N LEU A 363 23.19 -10.64 6.05
CA LEU A 363 23.87 -11.24 4.90
C LEU A 363 23.92 -12.76 5.08
N ILE A 364 23.50 -13.48 4.05
CA ILE A 364 23.62 -14.93 3.98
C ILE A 364 24.74 -15.26 3.00
N TYR A 365 25.68 -16.07 3.49
CA TYR A 365 26.79 -16.61 2.73
C TYR A 365 26.44 -18.02 2.30
N THR A 366 26.62 -18.29 1.01
CA THR A 366 26.42 -19.62 0.45
C THR A 366 27.74 -20.39 0.36
N ALA A 367 27.67 -21.72 0.32
CA ALA A 367 28.83 -22.62 0.23
C ALA A 367 29.75 -22.36 -0.97
N ASP A 368 29.18 -21.80 -2.04
CA ASP A 368 29.92 -21.39 -3.24
C ASP A 368 30.54 -19.98 -3.12
N GLY A 369 30.55 -19.40 -1.92
CA GLY A 369 31.25 -18.16 -1.58
C GLY A 369 30.48 -16.88 -1.89
N ARG A 370 29.21 -16.97 -2.33
CA ARG A 370 28.39 -15.78 -2.58
C ARG A 370 27.85 -15.20 -1.28
N LYS A 371 27.45 -13.93 -1.38
CA LYS A 371 26.75 -13.20 -0.34
C LYS A 371 25.46 -12.68 -0.95
N ALA A 372 24.35 -12.89 -0.26
CA ALA A 372 23.06 -12.31 -0.61
C ALA A 372 22.48 -11.63 0.62
N PHE A 373 21.77 -10.54 0.43
CA PHE A 373 20.99 -9.98 1.52
C PHE A 373 19.83 -10.95 1.84
N TYR A 374 19.45 -11.06 3.11
CA TYR A 374 18.30 -11.87 3.52
C TYR A 374 17.03 -11.52 2.72
N GLU A 375 16.86 -10.23 2.40
CA GLU A 375 15.73 -9.69 1.64
C GLU A 375 15.74 -10.09 0.15
N GLU A 376 16.87 -10.54 -0.37
CA GLU A 376 17.02 -11.00 -1.75
C GLU A 376 16.74 -12.51 -1.89
N VAL A 377 16.49 -13.23 -0.79
CA VAL A 377 16.18 -14.67 -0.86
C VAL A 377 14.75 -14.87 -1.34
N ILE A 378 14.60 -15.44 -2.54
CA ILE A 378 13.30 -15.63 -3.20
C ILE A 378 12.62 -16.91 -2.74
N SER A 379 13.40 -17.96 -2.46
CA SER A 379 12.86 -19.24 -2.03
C SER A 379 13.87 -20.04 -1.22
N THR A 380 13.37 -20.90 -0.33
CA THR A 380 14.19 -21.88 0.40
C THR A 380 13.66 -23.29 0.13
N LYS A 381 14.51 -24.16 -0.40
CA LYS A 381 14.23 -25.60 -0.53
C LYS A 381 14.84 -26.37 0.63
N LYS A 382 14.16 -27.42 1.06
CA LYS A 382 14.47 -28.17 2.28
C LYS A 382 15.44 -29.32 2.02
#